data_AF-A0A1V5JKC3-F1
#
_entry.id   AF-A0A1V5JKC3-F1
#
_cell.length_a   1.000
_cell.length_b   1.000
_cell.length_c   1.000
_cell.angle_alpha   90.00
_cell.angle_beta   90.00
_cell.angle_gamma   90.00
#
_symmetry.space_group_name_H-M   'P 1'
#
loop_
_entity.id
_entity.type
_entity.pdbx_description
1 polymer ?
#
loop_
_entity_poly.entity_id
_entity_poly.type
_entity_poly.pdbx_seq_one_letter_code
_entity_poly.pdbx_strand_id
1 'polypeptide(L)'
;MIHCTTAGTRGIISAAGATEILGAGLVNAGAVASYISMIRPEKVTLVAMGYRARETAEEDLLCARYIRELLEGCESDISKEMEALREGSGSRFFNPANLAFSPPTDFFLCTDLNRFNFALRAVITAGGYAEILRINMDH
;
A
#
# COMPACT_ATOMS: atom_id res chain seq x y z
N MET A 1 0.45 18.38 7.19
CA MET A 1 -0.77 17.67 6.74
C MET A 1 -1.14 16.67 7.82
N ILE A 2 -2.42 16.59 8.21
CA ILE A 2 -2.92 15.58 9.16
C ILE A 2 -3.97 14.76 8.42
N HIS A 3 -3.81 13.44 8.39
CA HIS A 3 -4.77 12.51 7.79
C HIS A 3 -5.36 11.59 8.84
N CYS A 4 -6.67 11.35 8.74
CA CYS A 4 -7.37 10.34 9.51
C CYS A 4 -8.05 9.39 8.54
N THR A 5 -7.69 8.11 8.58
CA THR A 5 -8.32 7.06 7.78
C THR A 5 -8.68 5.90 8.70
N THR A 6 -9.80 5.21 8.43
CA THR A 6 -10.29 4.17 9.35
C THR A 6 -9.37 2.94 9.35
N ALA A 7 -9.11 2.34 8.18
CA ALA A 7 -8.32 1.12 8.10
C ALA A 7 -6.82 1.39 8.30
N GLY A 8 -6.26 2.35 7.55
CA GLY A 8 -4.82 2.62 7.53
C GLY A 8 -4.25 3.00 8.89
N THR A 9 -4.88 3.93 9.62
CA THR A 9 -4.39 4.34 10.96
C THR A 9 -4.49 3.20 11.97
N ARG A 10 -5.58 2.41 11.94
CA ARG A 10 -5.75 1.24 12.81
C ARG A 10 -4.72 0.16 12.52
N GLY A 11 -4.37 -0.04 11.24
CA GLY A 11 -3.31 -0.95 10.81
C GLY A 11 -1.97 -0.58 11.41
N ILE A 12 -1.58 0.69 11.29
CA ILE A 12 -0.34 1.22 11.89
C ILE A 12 -0.33 1.01 13.41
N ILE A 13 -1.39 1.44 14.11
CA ILE A 13 -1.43 1.31 15.58
C ILE A 13 -1.40 -0.16 16.04
N SER A 14 -2.04 -1.06 15.29
CA SER A 14 -2.04 -2.50 15.61
C SER A 14 -0.67 -3.15 15.37
N ALA A 15 0.19 -2.53 14.57
CA ALA A 15 1.54 -3.01 14.27
C ALA A 15 2.61 -2.48 15.26
N ALA A 16 2.23 -1.97 16.44
CA ALA A 16 3.15 -1.40 17.42
C ALA A 16 4.28 -2.32 17.92
N GLY A 17 4.17 -3.64 17.70
CA GLY A 17 5.25 -4.59 17.99
C GLY A 17 6.28 -4.77 16.88
N ALA A 18 6.09 -4.14 15.71
CA ALA A 18 7.04 -4.21 14.60
C ALA A 18 8.21 -3.24 14.82
N THR A 19 9.41 -3.64 14.40
CA THR A 19 10.60 -2.77 14.43
C THR A 19 10.52 -1.64 13.42
N GLU A 20 9.87 -1.89 12.29
CA GLU A 20 9.65 -0.96 11.19
C GLU A 20 8.23 -1.13 10.66
N ILE A 21 7.54 -0.02 10.39
CA ILE A 21 6.18 -0.01 9.80
C ILE A 21 6.24 0.80 8.52
N LEU A 22 5.86 0.19 7.39
CA LEU A 22 5.90 0.82 6.07
C LEU A 22 4.50 0.94 5.48
N GLY A 23 4.20 2.10 4.89
CA GLY A 23 3.06 2.30 4.02
C GLY A 23 3.39 1.85 2.60
N ALA A 24 2.59 0.92 2.09
CA ALA A 24 2.75 0.35 0.76
C ALA A 24 1.46 0.40 -0.05
N GLY A 25 1.60 0.61 -1.35
CA GLY A 25 0.55 0.49 -2.36
C GLY A 25 1.19 0.19 -3.72
N LEU A 26 0.38 -0.08 -4.74
CA LEU A 26 0.90 -0.36 -6.09
C LEU A 26 1.85 0.74 -6.59
N VAL A 27 1.56 2.01 -6.24
CA VAL A 27 2.35 3.17 -6.65
C VAL A 27 3.79 3.22 -6.12
N ASN A 28 4.11 2.50 -5.04
CA ASN A 28 5.45 2.51 -4.44
C ASN A 28 5.96 1.11 -4.05
N ALA A 29 5.32 0.05 -4.56
CA ALA A 29 5.62 -1.33 -4.17
C ALA A 29 7.08 -1.72 -4.42
N GLY A 30 7.66 -1.30 -5.54
CA GLY A 30 9.07 -1.50 -5.87
C GLY A 30 10.00 -0.82 -4.88
N ALA A 31 9.73 0.44 -4.53
CA ALA A 31 10.53 1.18 -3.54
C ALA A 31 10.47 0.53 -2.15
N VAL A 32 9.30 0.02 -1.76
CA VAL A 32 9.11 -0.71 -0.50
C VAL A 32 9.89 -2.03 -0.51
N ALA A 33 9.79 -2.82 -1.59
CA ALA A 33 10.57 -4.05 -1.73
C ALA A 33 12.08 -3.77 -1.69
N SER A 34 12.57 -2.78 -2.43
CA SER A 34 13.97 -2.36 -2.41
C SER A 34 14.43 -1.97 -1.00
N TYR A 35 13.63 -1.20 -0.27
CA TYR A 35 13.94 -0.80 1.11
C TYR A 35 14.03 -2.00 2.06
N ILE A 36 13.05 -2.92 1.99
CA ILE A 36 13.04 -4.14 2.81
C ILE A 36 14.28 -5.00 2.50
N SER A 37 14.61 -5.18 1.21
CA SER A 37 15.79 -5.92 0.77
C SER A 37 17.11 -5.28 1.24
N MET A 38 17.16 -3.95 1.37
CA MET A 38 18.33 -3.24 1.89
C MET A 38 18.55 -3.50 3.39
N ILE A 39 17.48 -3.43 4.19
CA ILE A 39 17.59 -3.58 5.66
C ILE A 39 17.63 -5.05 6.11
N ARG A 40 17.23 -6.00 5.24
CA ARG A 40 17.26 -7.46 5.46
C ARG A 40 16.70 -7.88 6.83
N PRO A 41 15.41 -7.64 7.09
CA PRO A 41 14.81 -8.01 8.37
C PRO A 41 14.67 -9.54 8.46
N GLU A 42 14.69 -10.08 9.68
CA GLU A 42 14.47 -11.52 9.91
C GLU A 42 13.08 -11.98 9.47
N LYS A 43 12.08 -11.10 9.60
CA LYS A 43 10.68 -11.39 9.27
C LYS A 43 10.01 -10.18 8.62
N VAL A 44 9.29 -10.44 7.54
CA VAL A 44 8.39 -9.48 6.88
C VAL A 44 6.96 -9.95 7.07
N THR A 45 6.07 -9.04 7.46
CA THR A 45 4.62 -9.30 7.52
C THR A 45 3.92 -8.32 6.60
N LEU A 46 3.27 -8.82 5.56
CA LEU A 46 2.50 -8.02 4.61
C LEU A 46 1.04 -8.01 5.05
N VAL A 47 0.53 -6.83 5.41
CA VAL A 47 -0.83 -6.66 5.94
C VAL A 47 -1.71 -6.03 4.87
N ALA A 48 -2.51 -6.86 4.19
CA ALA A 48 -3.58 -6.40 3.31
C ALA A 48 -4.73 -5.85 4.17
N MET A 49 -4.87 -4.53 4.23
CA MET A 49 -5.73 -3.85 5.19
C MET A 49 -7.22 -4.09 4.95
N GLY A 50 -7.60 -4.32 3.69
CA GLY A 50 -8.96 -4.56 3.28
C GLY A 50 -9.85 -3.34 3.41
N TYR A 51 -11.13 -3.51 3.08
CA TYR A 51 -12.13 -2.48 3.30
C TYR A 51 -12.56 -2.48 4.77
N ARG A 52 -12.18 -1.42 5.50
CA ARG A 52 -12.53 -1.21 6.92
C ARG A 52 -12.17 -2.39 7.84
N ALA A 53 -11.15 -3.17 7.50
CA ALA A 53 -10.76 -4.40 8.20
C ALA A 53 -11.89 -5.45 8.33
N ARG A 54 -12.87 -5.44 7.41
CA ARG A 54 -13.99 -6.40 7.39
C ARG A 54 -14.00 -7.28 6.15
N GLU A 55 -13.59 -6.72 5.02
CA GLU A 55 -13.62 -7.38 3.73
C GLU A 55 -12.24 -7.31 3.10
N THR A 56 -11.83 -8.40 2.47
CA THR A 56 -10.59 -8.42 1.67
C THR A 56 -10.73 -7.48 0.48
N ALA A 57 -9.66 -6.73 0.21
CA ALA A 57 -9.56 -5.84 -0.93
C ALA A 57 -8.61 -6.48 -1.95
N GLU A 58 -9.07 -6.68 -3.18
CA GLU A 58 -8.30 -7.34 -4.24
C GLU A 58 -7.02 -6.54 -4.54
N GLU A 59 -7.11 -5.21 -4.51
CA GLU A 59 -5.98 -4.31 -4.72
C GLU A 59 -4.88 -4.47 -3.65
N ASP A 60 -5.28 -4.70 -2.40
CA ASP A 60 -4.35 -4.89 -1.28
C ASP A 60 -3.65 -6.25 -1.38
N LEU A 61 -4.41 -7.30 -1.71
CA LEU A 61 -3.86 -8.64 -1.92
C LEU A 61 -2.91 -8.68 -3.12
N LEU A 62 -3.26 -8.00 -4.20
CA LEU A 62 -2.40 -7.87 -5.37
C LEU A 62 -1.08 -7.17 -5.00
N CYS A 63 -1.16 -6.04 -4.30
CA CYS A 63 0.02 -5.30 -3.84
C CYS A 63 0.90 -6.14 -2.91
N ALA A 64 0.31 -6.83 -1.92
CA ALA A 64 1.04 -7.70 -1.01
C ALA A 64 1.72 -8.86 -1.76
N ARG A 65 1.00 -9.51 -2.68
CA ARG A 65 1.59 -10.57 -3.52
C ARG A 65 2.77 -10.05 -4.33
N TYR A 66 2.60 -8.91 -5.00
CA TYR A 66 3.63 -8.31 -5.83
C TYR A 66 4.89 -7.96 -5.02
N ILE A 67 4.74 -7.37 -3.84
CA ILE A 67 5.88 -7.08 -2.94
C ILE A 67 6.57 -8.37 -2.52
N ARG A 68 5.83 -9.43 -2.17
CA ARG A 68 6.42 -10.73 -1.82
C ARG A 68 7.27 -11.28 -2.98
N GLU A 69 6.73 -11.29 -4.19
CA GLU A 69 7.42 -11.80 -5.37
C GLU A 69 8.71 -10.99 -5.66
N LEU A 70 8.68 -9.66 -5.51
CA LEU A 70 9.89 -8.84 -5.62
C LEU A 70 10.95 -9.19 -4.56
N LEU A 71 10.53 -9.45 -3.31
CA LEU A 71 11.44 -9.88 -2.24
C LEU A 71 12.03 -11.27 -2.46
N GLU A 72 11.32 -12.13 -3.20
CA GLU A 72 11.78 -13.44 -3.64
C GLU A 72 12.67 -13.38 -4.90
N GLY A 73 12.90 -12.17 -5.46
CA GLY A 73 13.70 -11.95 -6.65
C GLY A 73 12.96 -12.24 -7.96
N CYS A 74 11.63 -12.25 -7.94
CA CYS A 74 10.78 -12.43 -9.11
C CYS A 74 10.29 -11.07 -9.64
N GLU A 75 10.45 -10.85 -10.94
CA GLU A 75 9.81 -9.72 -11.65
C GLU A 75 8.50 -10.22 -12.29
N SER A 76 7.41 -10.13 -11.54
CA SER A 76 6.09 -10.52 -12.03
C SER A 76 5.44 -9.41 -12.85
N ASP A 77 4.97 -9.75 -14.04
CA ASP A 77 4.03 -8.91 -14.78
C ASP A 77 2.63 -9.08 -14.18
N ILE A 78 2.13 -8.02 -13.56
CA ILE A 78 0.79 -7.96 -12.94
C ILE A 78 -0.21 -7.13 -13.75
N SER A 79 0.11 -6.80 -15.01
CA SER A 79 -0.68 -5.88 -15.83
C SER A 79 -2.13 -6.37 -16.01
N LYS A 80 -2.32 -7.68 -16.21
CA LYS A 80 -3.66 -8.28 -16.37
C LYS A 80 -4.49 -8.20 -15.10
N GLU A 81 -3.87 -8.47 -13.96
CA GLU A 81 -4.54 -8.38 -12.66
C GLU A 81 -4.91 -6.92 -12.35
N MET A 82 -4.05 -5.96 -12.71
CA MET A 82 -4.35 -4.54 -12.58
C MET A 82 -5.50 -4.10 -13.50
N GLU A 83 -5.57 -4.60 -14.73
CA GLU A 83 -6.72 -4.38 -15.62
C GLU A 83 -8.01 -4.94 -15.01
N ALA A 84 -7.95 -6.15 -14.45
CA ALA A 84 -9.09 -6.80 -13.81
C ALA A 84 -9.63 -6.02 -12.59
N LEU A 85 -8.78 -5.30 -11.86
CA LEU A 85 -9.23 -4.44 -10.75
C LEU A 85 -10.27 -3.41 -11.20
N ARG A 86 -10.23 -2.96 -12.46
CA ARG A 86 -11.18 -1.96 -12.98
C ARG A 86 -12.61 -2.46 -12.95
N GLU A 87 -12.80 -3.74 -13.28
CA GLU A 87 -14.11 -4.39 -13.33
C GLU A 87 -14.51 -4.98 -11.97
N GLY A 88 -13.54 -5.34 -11.13
CA GLY A 88 -13.74 -5.82 -9.75
C GLY A 88 -13.84 -4.69 -8.72
N SER A 89 -12.95 -4.74 -7.72
CA SER A 89 -12.89 -3.80 -6.58
C SER A 89 -12.85 -2.30 -6.96
N GLY A 90 -12.30 -1.97 -8.14
CA GLY A 90 -12.19 -0.62 -8.69
C GLY A 90 -13.41 -0.11 -9.44
N SER A 91 -14.41 -0.95 -9.72
CA SER A 91 -15.65 -0.54 -10.41
C SER A 91 -16.37 0.63 -9.71
N ARG A 92 -16.21 0.73 -8.38
CA ARG A 92 -16.74 1.83 -7.55
C ARG A 92 -16.28 3.22 -8.00
N PHE A 93 -15.08 3.35 -8.58
CA PHE A 93 -14.54 4.63 -9.05
C PHE A 93 -15.24 5.14 -10.33
N PHE A 94 -15.94 4.24 -11.04
CA PHE A 94 -16.63 4.56 -12.29
C PHE A 94 -18.15 4.67 -12.11
N ASN A 95 -18.65 4.51 -10.88
CA ASN A 95 -20.06 4.72 -10.58
C ASN A 95 -20.37 6.23 -10.45
N PRO A 96 -21.29 6.78 -11.26
CA PRO A 96 -21.68 8.20 -11.18
C PRO A 96 -22.11 8.65 -9.78
N ALA A 97 -22.69 7.75 -8.97
CA ALA A 97 -23.11 8.05 -7.60
C ALA A 97 -21.93 8.33 -6.65
N ASN A 98 -20.71 7.90 -7.00
CA ASN A 98 -19.53 8.00 -6.16
C ASN A 98 -18.57 9.13 -6.56
N LEU A 99 -18.86 9.87 -7.64
CA LEU A 99 -17.93 10.84 -8.23
C LEU A 99 -17.37 11.88 -7.24
N ALA A 100 -18.15 12.26 -6.24
CA ALA A 100 -17.75 13.25 -5.24
C ALA A 100 -16.64 12.77 -4.29
N PHE A 101 -16.44 11.45 -4.13
CA PHE A 101 -15.50 10.88 -3.16
C PHE A 101 -14.65 9.72 -3.71
N SER A 102 -14.91 9.26 -4.93
CA SER A 102 -14.13 8.24 -5.63
C SER A 102 -14.22 8.49 -7.14
N PRO A 103 -13.66 9.60 -7.65
CA PRO A 103 -13.64 9.87 -9.08
C PRO A 103 -12.80 8.84 -9.85
N PRO A 104 -13.07 8.63 -11.15
CA PRO A 104 -12.30 7.71 -11.99
C PRO A 104 -10.78 7.97 -11.98
N THR A 105 -10.38 9.23 -11.80
CA THR A 105 -8.96 9.63 -11.70
C THR A 105 -8.23 8.93 -10.57
N ASP A 106 -8.89 8.65 -9.45
CA ASP A 106 -8.26 8.01 -8.29
C ASP A 106 -7.89 6.57 -8.60
N PHE A 107 -8.67 5.86 -9.42
CA PHE A 107 -8.31 4.52 -9.88
C PHE A 107 -6.98 4.57 -10.62
N PHE A 108 -6.87 5.42 -11.65
CA PHE A 108 -5.65 5.53 -12.46
C PHE A 108 -4.44 5.99 -11.65
N LEU A 109 -4.62 6.90 -10.69
CA LEU A 109 -3.53 7.36 -9.83
C LEU A 109 -3.06 6.27 -8.87
N CYS A 110 -3.97 5.50 -8.28
CA CYS A 110 -3.65 4.43 -7.32
C CYS A 110 -3.09 3.17 -7.99
N THR A 111 -3.37 2.96 -9.28
CA THR A 111 -2.84 1.84 -10.08
C THR A 111 -1.66 2.24 -10.96
N ASP A 112 -1.06 3.43 -10.77
CA ASP A 112 0.15 3.83 -11.50
C ASP A 112 1.37 3.12 -10.89
N LEU A 113 1.61 1.87 -11.31
CA LEU A 113 2.56 0.94 -10.72
C LEU A 113 3.96 1.56 -10.61
N ASN A 114 4.53 1.54 -9.40
CA ASN A 114 5.89 2.06 -9.12
C ASN A 114 6.13 3.52 -9.55
N ARG A 115 5.07 4.34 -9.65
CA ARG A 115 5.19 5.78 -9.92
C ARG A 115 6.14 6.51 -8.95
N PHE A 116 6.22 6.06 -7.70
CA PHE A 116 6.99 6.71 -6.64
C PHE A 116 8.17 5.86 -6.17
N ASN A 117 9.37 6.44 -6.28
CA ASN A 117 10.61 5.82 -5.81
C ASN A 117 10.94 6.18 -4.34
N PHE A 118 9.96 6.02 -3.43
CA PHE A 118 10.17 6.23 -1.99
C PHE A 118 9.30 5.30 -1.14
N ALA A 119 9.82 4.91 0.02
CA ALA A 119 9.04 4.26 1.07
C ALA A 119 8.50 5.29 2.07
N LEU A 120 7.35 5.00 2.67
CA LEU A 120 6.78 5.78 3.76
C LEU A 120 6.91 4.99 5.05
N ARG A 121 7.73 5.45 5.99
CA ARG A 121 7.88 4.82 7.31
C ARG A 121 6.97 5.49 8.33
N ALA A 122 6.22 4.70 9.07
CA ALA A 122 5.40 5.17 10.17
C ALA A 122 6.12 5.01 11.52
N VAL A 123 6.13 6.06 12.33
CA VAL A 123 6.66 6.06 13.71
C VAL A 123 5.52 6.38 14.67
N ILE A 124 5.11 5.40 15.48
CA ILE A 124 4.04 5.59 16.47
C ILE A 124 4.57 6.46 17.60
N THR A 125 3.87 7.54 17.91
CA THR A 125 4.21 8.47 18.99
C THR A 125 3.44 8.14 20.27
N ALA A 126 3.94 8.62 21.41
CA ALA A 126 3.22 8.54 22.68
C ALA A 126 1.88 9.33 22.68
N GLY A 127 1.69 10.24 21.72
CA GLY A 127 0.46 11.03 21.56
C GLY A 127 -0.70 10.27 20.89
N GLY A 128 -0.54 8.98 20.57
CA GLY A 128 -1.60 8.16 19.97
C GLY A 128 -1.78 8.37 18.46
N TYR A 129 -0.83 9.03 17.80
CA TYR A 129 -0.77 9.18 16.34
C TYR A 129 0.58 8.69 15.81
N ALA A 130 0.66 8.45 14.51
CA ALA A 130 1.90 8.10 13.84
C ALA A 130 2.42 9.25 12.97
N GLU A 131 3.73 9.48 13.01
CA GLU A 131 4.43 10.36 12.08
C GLU A 131 4.87 9.56 10.86
N ILE A 132 4.67 10.12 9.67
CA ILE A 132 5.04 9.46 8.42
C ILE A 132 6.30 10.14 7.86
N LEU A 133 7.38 9.37 7.76
CA LEU A 133 8.67 9.80 7.25
C LEU A 133 8.88 9.24 5.85
N ARG A 134 9.21 10.11 4.90
CA ARG A 134 9.57 9.70 3.54
C ARG A 134 11.03 9.27 3.51
N ILE A 135 11.28 8.07 2.98
CA ILE A 135 12.61 7.53 2.72
C ILE A 135 12.77 7.43 1.20
N ASN A 136 13.61 8.29 0.62
CA ASN A 136 13.91 8.21 -0.81
C ASN A 136 14.79 6.99 -1.08
N MET A 137 14.52 6.31 -2.19
CA MET A 137 15.38 5.23 -2.66
C MET A 137 16.35 5.83 -3.69
N ASP A 138 17.65 5.65 -3.46
CA ASP A 138 18.68 6.05 -4.41
C ASP A 138 18.88 4.88 -5.40
N HIS A 139 18.46 5.09 -6.64
CA HIS A 139 18.71 4.19 -7.78
C HIS A 139 19.31 5.03 -8.91
#